data_AF-A0A5C8EBV2-F1
#
_entry.id   AF-A0A5C8EBV2-F1
#
_cell.length_a   1.000
_cell.length_b   1.000
_cell.length_c   1.000
_cell.angle_alpha   90.00
_cell.angle_beta   90.00
_cell.angle_gamma   90.00
#
_symmetry.space_group_name_H-M   'P 1'
#
loop_
_entity.id
_entity.type
_entity.pdbx_description
1 polymer ?
#
loop_
_entity_poly.entity_id
_entity_poly.type
_entity_poly.pdbx_seq_one_letter_code
_entity_poly.pdbx_strand_id
1 'polypeptide(L)' 'MINLTLFLSDYQQGSDLLKEGKYSSAITRFESLIEMLDDNKDTISDYKELKECFNNNIEGCKLLMKGF' A
#
# COMPACT_ATOMS: atom_id res chain seq x y z
N MET A 1 -12.64 12.31 -4.77
CA MET A 1 -11.38 12.88 -5.32
C MET A 1 -10.30 12.55 -4.32
N ILE A 2 -9.27 11.85 -4.77
CA ILE A 2 -8.21 11.34 -3.89
C ILE A 2 -7.39 12.48 -3.28
N ASN A 3 -7.07 12.38 -1.99
CA ASN A 3 -6.15 13.32 -1.34
C ASN A 3 -4.71 12.88 -1.64
N LEU A 4 -4.09 13.52 -2.64
CA LEU A 4 -2.75 13.16 -3.10
C LEU A 4 -1.67 13.33 -2.03
N THR A 5 -1.79 14.35 -1.16
CA THR A 5 -0.82 14.55 -0.07
C THR A 5 -0.86 13.40 0.92
N LEU A 6 -2.07 12.98 1.31
CA LEU A 6 -2.24 11.85 2.22
C LEU A 6 -1.77 10.55 1.56
N PHE A 7 -2.15 10.31 0.30
CA PHE A 7 -1.75 9.15 -0.46
C PHE A 7 -0.22 9.00 -0.56
N LEU A 8 0.49 10.06 -0.94
CA LEU A 8 1.95 10.04 -1.05
C LEU A 8 2.63 9.86 0.32
N SER A 9 2.06 10.45 1.38
CA SER A 9 2.52 10.27 2.74
C SER A 9 2.38 8.83 3.22
N ASP A 10 1.23 8.18 3.01
CA ASP A 10 1.02 6.79 3.40
C ASP A 10 1.88 5.83 2.57
N TYR A 11 2.11 6.12 1.28
CA TYR A 11 3.03 5.36 0.44
C TYR A 11 4.47 5.43 0.95
N GLN A 12 4.95 6.64 1.28
CA GLN A 12 6.29 6.83 1.83
C GLN A 12 6.45 6.10 3.17
N GLN A 13 5.48 6.26 4.08
CA GLN A 13 5.49 5.58 5.37
C GLN A 13 5.48 4.05 5.22
N GLY A 14 4.62 3.49 4.36
CA GLY A 14 4.59 2.05 4.09
C GLY A 14 5.92 1.53 3.57
N SER A 15 6.55 2.28 2.66
CA SER A 15 7.86 1.96 2.10
C SER A 15 9.00 2.01 3.13
N ASP A 16 8.98 2.99 4.05
CA ASP A 16 9.98 3.11 5.10
C ASP A 16 9.82 2.02 6.17
N LEU A 17 8.59 1.73 6.58
CA LEU A 17 8.28 0.64 7.50
C LEU A 17 8.72 -0.72 6.92
N LEU A 18 8.55 -0.94 5.62
CA LEU A 18 9.04 -2.13 4.92
C LEU A 18 10.57 -2.25 5.04
N LYS A 19 11.32 -1.17 4.76
CA LYS A 19 12.78 -1.15 4.88
C LYS A 19 13.26 -1.37 6.31
N GLU A 20 12.51 -0.89 7.30
CA GLU A 20 12.78 -1.10 8.72
C GLU A 20 12.40 -2.50 9.22
N GLY A 21 11.84 -3.36 8.38
CA GLY A 21 11.37 -4.70 8.76
C GLY A 21 10.08 -4.69 9.59
N LYS A 22 9.41 -3.53 9.72
CA LYS A 22 8.14 -3.37 10.43
C LYS A 22 6.96 -3.78 9.53
N TYR A 23 6.96 -5.04 9.12
CA TYR A 23 6.07 -5.56 8.08
C TYR A 23 4.58 -5.39 8.40
N SER A 24 4.14 -5.65 9.64
CA SER A 24 2.73 -5.48 10.02
C SER A 24 2.26 -4.03 9.88
N SER A 25 3.09 -3.06 10.26
CA SER A 25 2.78 -1.64 10.10
C SER A 25 2.84 -1.20 8.64
N ALA A 26 3.76 -1.74 7.84
CA ALA A 26 3.82 -1.50 6.40
C ALA A 26 2.54 -1.99 5.70
N ILE A 27 2.05 -3.19 6.06
CA ILE A 27 0.79 -3.75 5.55
C ILE A 27 -0.37 -2.79 5.81
N THR A 28 -0.52 -2.29 7.05
CA THR A 28 -1.61 -1.34 7.38
C THR A 28 -1.58 -0.08 6.49
N ARG A 29 -0.39 0.43 6.14
CA ARG A 29 -0.26 1.58 5.23
C ARG A 29 -0.68 1.22 3.81
N PHE A 30 -0.26 0.07 3.29
CA PHE A 30 -0.67 -0.38 1.97
C PHE A 30 -2.16 -0.69 1.87
N GLU A 31 -2.77 -1.24 2.93
CA GLU A 31 -4.23 -1.45 3.02
C GLU A 31 -4.98 -0.12 2.96
N SER A 32 -4.52 0.90 3.69
CA SER A 32 -5.13 2.24 3.64
C SER A 32 -5.04 2.88 2.24
N LEU A 33 -3.93 2.67 1.51
CA LEU A 33 -3.82 3.12 0.12
C LEU A 33 -4.82 2.41 -0.79
N ILE A 34 -5.04 1.10 -0.59
CA ILE A 34 -6.06 0.35 -1.35
C ILE A 34 -7.46 0.89 -1.06
N GLU A 35 -7.79 1.21 0.19
CA GLU A 35 -9.09 1.83 0.52
C GLU A 35 -9.28 3.17 -0.22
N MET A 36 -8.26 4.03 -0.25
CA MET A 36 -8.31 5.29 -1.00
C MET A 36 -8.48 5.08 -2.51
N LEU A 37 -7.85 4.04 -3.07
CA LEU A 37 -8.02 3.66 -4.48
C LEU A 37 -9.44 3.18 -4.74
N ASP A 38 -9.98 2.32 -3.88
CA ASP A 38 -11.32 1.74 -4.01
C ASP A 38 -12.41 2.82 -4.00
N ASP A 39 -12.27 3.82 -3.12
CA ASP A 39 -13.16 4.99 -3.02
C ASP A 39 -13.11 5.89 -4.27
N ASN A 40 -12.06 5.79 -5.10
CA ASN A 40 -11.85 6.64 -6.26
C ASN A 40 -11.69 5.85 -7.58
N LYS A 41 -12.03 4.55 -7.59
CA LYS A 41 -11.75 3.61 -8.68
C LYS A 41 -12.26 4.04 -10.05
N ASP A 42 -13.39 4.75 -10.10
CA ASP A 42 -14.03 5.18 -11.36
C ASP A 42 -13.32 6.40 -11.98
N THR A 43 -12.41 7.03 -11.23
CA THR A 43 -11.68 8.26 -11.63
C THR A 43 -10.18 8.06 -11.83
N ILE A 44 -9.63 6.93 -11.37
CA ILE A 44 -8.21 6.60 -11.46
C ILE A 44 -8.04 5.62 -12.62
N SER A 45 -7.41 6.08 -13.71
CA SER A 45 -7.19 5.25 -14.91
C SER A 45 -6.42 3.98 -14.60
N ASP A 46 -5.43 4.07 -13.72
CA ASP A 46 -4.47 3.01 -13.41
C ASP A 46 -4.83 2.28 -12.11
N TYR A 47 -6.13 2.31 -11.75
CA TYR A 47 -6.63 1.76 -10.47
C TYR A 47 -6.23 0.30 -10.27
N LYS A 48 -6.34 -0.52 -11.33
CA LYS A 48 -6.05 -1.96 -11.25
C LYS A 48 -4.58 -2.22 -10.99
N GLU A 49 -3.71 -1.54 -11.72
CA GLU A 49 -2.26 -1.63 -11.65
C GLU A 49 -1.75 -1.17 -10.27
N LEU A 50 -2.28 -0.06 -9.76
CA LEU A 50 -1.91 0.45 -8.43
C LEU A 50 -2.38 -0.50 -7.31
N LYS A 51 -3.61 -1.02 -7.41
CA LYS A 51 -4.14 -1.97 -6.44
C LYS A 51 -3.35 -3.28 -6.44
N GLU A 52 -2.98 -3.77 -7.61
CA GLU A 52 -2.11 -4.95 -7.75
C GLU A 52 -0.74 -4.71 -7.12
N CYS A 53 -0.12 -3.55 -7.36
CA CYS A 53 1.16 -3.19 -6.76
C CYS A 53 1.12 -3.23 -5.23
N PHE A 54 0.09 -2.65 -4.60
CA PHE A 54 -0.05 -2.67 -3.15
C PHE A 54 -0.34 -4.06 -2.60
N ASN A 55 -1.16 -4.87 -3.28
CA ASN A 55 -1.36 -6.27 -2.91
C ASN A 55 -0.05 -7.07 -2.96
N ASN A 56 0.78 -6.87 -3.99
CA ASN A 56 2.09 -7.53 -4.09
C ASN A 56 3.03 -7.11 -2.95
N ASN A 57 3.02 -5.84 -2.56
CA ASN A 57 3.79 -5.36 -1.39
C ASN A 57 3.29 -6.00 -0.09
N ILE A 58 1.97 -6.14 0.09
CA ILE A 58 1.36 -6.80 1.24
C ILE A 58 1.76 -8.29 1.29
N GLU A 59 1.67 -9.01 0.17
CA GLU A 59 2.07 -10.41 0.10
C GLU A 59 3.57 -10.57 0.36
N GLY A 60 4.41 -9.68 -0.18
CA GLY A 60 5.83 -9.62 0.12
C GLY A 60 6.11 -9.46 1.63
N CYS A 61 5.40 -8.54 2.30
CA CYS A 61 5.49 -8.37 3.75
C CYS A 61 5.09 -9.66 4.49
N LYS A 62 3.99 -10.31 4.10
CA LYS A 62 3.53 -11.56 4.72
C LYS A 62 4.54 -12.70 4.55
N LEU A 63 5.22 -12.80 3.41
CA LEU A 63 6.28 -13.78 3.20
C LEU A 63 7.48 -13.50 4.11
N LEU A 64 7.93 -12.25 4.18
CA LEU A 64 9.06 -11.85 5.04
C LEU A 64 8.77 -12.11 6.52
N MET A 65 7.51 -11.94 6.96
CA MET A 65 7.08 -12.26 8.33
C MET A 65 7.13 -13.75 8.67
N LYS A 66 6.89 -14.64 7.70
CA LYS A 66 6.86 -16.08 7.93
C LYS A 66 8.26 -16.69 8.13
N GLY A 67 9.32 -15.96 7.77
CA GLY A 67 10.67 -16.50 7.65
C GLY A 67 10.75 -17.41 6.43
N PHE A 68 11.78 -17.22 5.60
CA PHE A 68 12.06 -18.14 4.49
C PHE A 68 12.49 -19.51 5.02
#